data_AF-A0A1I2R0X9-F1
#
_entry.id   AF-A0A1I2R0X9-F1
#
_cell.length_a   1.000
_cell.length_b   1.000
_cell.length_c   1.000
_cell.angle_alpha   90.00
_cell.angle_beta   90.00
_cell.angle_gamma   90.00
#
_symmetry.space_group_name_H-M   'P 1'
#
loop_
_entity.id
_entity.type
_entity.pdbx_description
1 polymer ?
#
loop_
_entity_poly.entity_id
_entity_poly.type
_entity_poly.pdbx_seq_one_letter_code
_entity_poly.pdbx_strand_id
1 'polypeptide(L)'
;MSKRKKASIVVISSLCTLSLLLMIMYIQGFIPFGNDKSLASMDAHIQYIDLYAYLKDVILGKNNFSYTFSNVLGGSSFAIFSYYLSSPINLLVIFFSKDNLRTFFDIAVVIKLVLAALSCSYFFAETFKEKINSNLKYAMTIVLSVSYALCQYNIAQSSNIMWLDGVYMLPLMLLFIHKIVIGESKGWKLAK
;
A
#
# COMPACT_ATOMS: atom_id res chain seq x y z
N MET A 1 -10.09 8.57 24.47
CA MET A 1 -9.58 7.17 24.38
C MET A 1 -8.11 7.07 24.78
N SER A 2 -7.66 5.99 25.45
CA SER A 2 -6.26 5.81 25.84
C SER A 2 -5.33 5.47 24.65
N LYS A 3 -4.05 5.86 24.73
CA LYS A 3 -3.04 5.56 23.70
C LYS A 3 -2.92 4.04 23.42
N ARG A 4 -2.98 3.21 24.47
CA ARG A 4 -2.92 1.74 24.34
C ARG A 4 -4.11 1.19 23.56
N LYS A 5 -5.34 1.68 23.83
CA LYS A 5 -6.54 1.22 23.14
C LYS A 5 -6.55 1.63 21.66
N LYS A 6 -6.04 2.81 21.34
CA LYS A 6 -5.82 3.24 19.95
C LYS A 6 -4.83 2.34 19.23
N ALA A 7 -3.67 2.10 19.85
CA ALA A 7 -2.63 1.24 19.29
C ALA A 7 -3.15 -0.20 19.05
N SER A 8 -3.97 -0.73 19.97
CA SER A 8 -4.52 -2.07 19.78
C SER A 8 -5.50 -2.16 18.61
N ILE A 9 -6.36 -1.16 18.36
CA ILE A 9 -7.22 -1.13 17.16
C ILE A 9 -6.35 -1.25 15.90
N VAL A 10 -5.32 -0.41 15.81
CA VAL A 10 -4.44 -0.36 14.64
C VAL A 10 -3.70 -1.68 14.44
N VAL A 11 -3.07 -2.21 15.49
CA VAL A 11 -2.32 -3.47 15.42
C VAL A 11 -3.23 -4.64 15.07
N ILE A 12 -4.41 -4.75 15.71
CA ILE A 12 -5.35 -5.83 15.43
C ILE A 12 -5.87 -5.74 14.00
N SER A 13 -6.28 -4.55 13.52
CA SER A 13 -6.70 -4.36 12.12
C SER A 13 -5.62 -4.78 11.13
N SER A 14 -4.38 -4.31 11.32
CA SER A 14 -3.26 -4.65 10.44
C SER A 14 -2.93 -6.14 10.45
N LEU A 15 -2.87 -6.77 11.63
CA LEU A 15 -2.60 -8.20 11.75
C LEU A 15 -3.73 -9.05 11.18
N CYS A 16 -4.99 -8.69 11.42
CA CYS A 16 -6.13 -9.38 10.82
C CYS A 16 -6.08 -9.31 9.29
N THR A 17 -5.84 -8.13 8.71
CA THR A 17 -5.69 -7.98 7.26
C THR A 17 -4.52 -8.80 6.71
N LEU A 18 -3.36 -8.77 7.39
CA LEU A 18 -2.19 -9.57 7.00
C LEU A 18 -2.51 -11.06 7.04
N SER A 19 -3.07 -11.56 8.14
CA SER A 19 -3.41 -12.97 8.30
C SER A 19 -4.41 -13.44 7.25
N LEU A 20 -5.43 -12.65 6.94
CA LEU A 20 -6.41 -12.97 5.90
C LEU A 20 -5.76 -13.03 4.51
N LEU A 21 -4.90 -12.07 4.17
CA LEU A 21 -4.18 -12.06 2.89
C LEU A 21 -3.25 -13.27 2.78
N LEU A 22 -2.44 -13.54 3.80
CA LEU A 22 -1.55 -14.70 3.81
C LEU A 22 -2.33 -16.02 3.71
N MET A 23 -3.47 -16.13 4.41
CA MET A 23 -4.34 -17.30 4.33
C MET A 23 -4.92 -17.48 2.92
N ILE A 24 -5.41 -16.40 2.29
CA ILE A 24 -5.93 -16.44 0.92
C ILE A 24 -4.81 -16.85 -0.06
N MET A 25 -3.63 -16.26 0.08
CA MET A 25 -2.47 -16.58 -0.76
C MET A 25 -2.04 -18.03 -0.61
N TYR A 26 -2.02 -18.54 0.62
CA TYR A 26 -1.72 -19.94 0.90
C TYR A 26 -2.75 -20.89 0.27
N ILE A 27 -4.05 -20.65 0.50
CA ILE A 27 -5.14 -21.50 -0.02
C ILE A 27 -5.17 -21.52 -1.54
N GLN A 28 -4.93 -20.38 -2.18
CA GLN A 28 -4.98 -20.25 -3.64
C GLN A 28 -3.67 -20.63 -4.33
N GLY A 29 -2.59 -20.81 -3.57
CA GLY A 29 -1.25 -21.14 -4.06
C GLY A 29 -0.54 -19.97 -4.75
N PHE A 30 -0.72 -18.75 -4.26
CA PHE A 30 0.04 -17.58 -4.72
C PHE A 30 1.45 -17.59 -4.13
N ILE A 31 2.41 -17.05 -4.87
CA ILE A 31 3.77 -16.76 -4.39
C ILE A 31 3.69 -15.91 -3.10
N PRO A 32 4.41 -16.24 -2.02
CA PRO A 32 5.53 -17.19 -1.95
C PRO A 32 5.14 -18.62 -1.56
N PHE A 33 3.87 -18.94 -1.37
CA PHE A 33 3.43 -20.27 -0.91
C PHE A 33 3.24 -21.29 -2.04
N GLY A 34 2.96 -20.80 -3.26
CA GLY A 34 2.95 -21.62 -4.48
C GLY A 34 4.08 -21.22 -5.44
N ASN A 35 4.19 -21.98 -6.54
CA ASN A 35 5.31 -21.84 -7.47
C ASN A 35 5.00 -20.90 -8.65
N ASP A 36 3.76 -20.90 -9.17
CA ASP A 36 3.48 -20.32 -10.49
C ASP A 36 2.47 -19.16 -10.49
N LYS A 37 1.59 -19.08 -9.48
CA LYS A 37 0.55 -18.03 -9.42
C LYS A 37 1.06 -16.79 -8.70
N SER A 38 0.87 -15.63 -9.32
CA SER A 38 1.23 -14.33 -8.76
C SER A 38 0.03 -13.37 -8.85
N LEU A 39 -0.01 -12.39 -7.95
CA LEU A 39 -0.92 -11.25 -8.04
C LEU A 39 -0.55 -10.34 -9.23
N ALA A 40 0.69 -10.41 -9.71
CA ALA A 40 1.12 -9.80 -10.97
C ALA A 40 0.41 -10.49 -12.15
N SER A 41 -0.73 -9.93 -12.54
CA SER A 41 -1.57 -10.38 -13.66
C SER A 41 -1.81 -9.24 -14.65
N MET A 42 -2.28 -9.55 -15.86
CA MET A 42 -2.50 -8.56 -16.93
C MET A 42 -1.22 -7.75 -17.21
N ASP A 43 -1.31 -6.41 -17.22
CA ASP A 43 -0.18 -5.51 -17.44
C ASP A 43 0.94 -5.70 -16.41
N ALA A 44 0.63 -6.11 -15.17
CA ALA A 44 1.68 -6.39 -14.20
C ALA A 44 2.56 -7.56 -14.63
N HIS A 45 1.98 -8.62 -15.21
CA HIS A 45 2.71 -9.77 -15.70
C HIS A 45 3.57 -9.43 -16.92
N ILE A 46 3.08 -8.56 -17.80
CA ILE A 46 3.68 -8.27 -19.10
C ILE A 46 4.65 -7.09 -19.05
N GLN A 47 4.43 -6.12 -18.15
CA GLN A 47 5.13 -4.84 -18.15
C GLN A 47 5.72 -4.48 -16.78
N TYR A 48 4.97 -4.59 -15.68
CA TYR A 48 5.43 -3.98 -14.42
C TYR A 48 6.64 -4.69 -13.81
N ILE A 49 6.75 -6.00 -13.99
CA ILE A 49 7.94 -6.74 -13.57
C ILE A 49 9.20 -6.19 -14.25
N ASP A 50 9.14 -5.87 -15.53
CA ASP A 50 10.27 -5.27 -16.25
C ASP A 50 10.55 -3.84 -15.77
N LEU A 51 9.52 -3.06 -15.45
CA LEU A 51 9.69 -1.74 -14.84
C LEU A 51 10.39 -1.83 -13.47
N TYR A 52 10.12 -2.87 -12.68
CA TYR A 52 10.81 -3.12 -11.42
C TYR A 52 12.25 -3.58 -11.61
N ALA A 53 12.52 -4.41 -12.63
CA ALA A 53 13.88 -4.77 -13.01
C ALA A 53 14.69 -3.53 -13.44
N TYR A 54 14.07 -2.64 -14.22
CA TYR A 54 14.63 -1.35 -14.61
C TYR A 54 14.90 -0.46 -13.38
N LEU A 55 13.93 -0.31 -12.48
CA LEU A 55 14.09 0.47 -11.26
C LEU A 55 15.27 -0.03 -10.43
N LYS A 56 15.40 -1.36 -10.28
CA LYS A 56 16.52 -1.97 -9.57
C LYS A 56 17.86 -1.62 -10.22
N ASP A 57 17.97 -1.69 -11.54
CA ASP A 57 19.20 -1.33 -12.24
C ASP A 57 19.54 0.16 -12.09
N VAL A 58 18.54 1.05 -12.12
CA VAL A 58 18.73 2.49 -11.88
C VAL A 58 19.25 2.74 -10.46
N ILE A 59 18.62 2.14 -9.45
CA ILE A 59 19.06 2.30 -8.04
C ILE A 59 20.48 1.79 -7.83
N LEU A 60 20.87 0.72 -8.52
CA LEU A 60 22.23 0.15 -8.46
C LEU A 60 23.24 0.85 -9.39
N GLY A 61 22.86 1.92 -10.08
CA GLY A 61 23.73 2.67 -10.99
C GLY A 61 24.09 1.92 -12.29
N LYS A 62 23.36 0.86 -12.62
CA LYS A 62 23.54 0.07 -13.86
C LYS A 62 22.75 0.62 -15.04
N ASN A 63 21.79 1.51 -14.79
CA ASN A 63 21.01 2.20 -15.80
C ASN A 63 20.76 3.66 -15.37
N ASN A 64 20.37 4.50 -16.33
CA ASN A 64 20.19 5.93 -16.10
C ASN A 64 18.71 6.31 -16.08
N PHE A 65 18.40 7.25 -15.19
CA PHE A 65 17.06 7.83 -15.05
C PHE A 65 16.74 8.85 -16.16
N SER A 66 17.74 9.67 -16.50
CA SER A 66 17.59 10.80 -17.43
C SER A 66 17.41 10.37 -18.88
N TYR A 67 18.04 9.26 -19.28
CA TYR A 67 17.93 8.71 -20.63
C TYR A 67 18.26 7.22 -20.62
N THR A 68 17.40 6.39 -21.23
CA THR A 68 17.65 4.96 -21.35
C THR A 68 17.11 4.42 -22.67
N PHE A 69 17.85 3.51 -23.30
CA PHE A 69 17.39 2.71 -24.44
C PHE A 69 16.46 1.57 -24.01
N SER A 70 16.34 1.30 -22.71
CA SER A 70 15.38 0.34 -22.17
C SER A 70 13.92 0.80 -22.32
N ASN A 71 13.69 2.06 -22.71
CA ASN A 71 12.36 2.58 -23.05
C ASN A 71 12.20 2.61 -24.57
N VAL A 72 11.33 1.77 -25.16
CA VAL A 72 10.87 1.82 -26.57
C VAL A 72 11.94 2.32 -27.58
N LEU A 73 11.94 3.61 -27.95
CA LEU A 73 12.86 4.23 -28.93
C LEU A 73 14.04 5.02 -28.31
N GLY A 74 14.26 4.89 -27.01
CA GLY A 74 15.20 5.70 -26.23
C GLY A 74 14.55 7.01 -25.74
N GLY A 75 14.63 7.28 -24.44
CA GLY A 75 14.07 8.52 -23.87
C GLY A 75 14.21 8.63 -22.36
N SER A 76 13.73 9.75 -21.81
CA SER A 76 13.72 9.97 -20.36
C SER A 76 12.69 9.11 -19.65
N SER A 77 13.06 8.50 -18.53
CA SER A 77 12.15 7.63 -17.76
C SER A 77 11.30 8.38 -16.73
N PHE A 78 11.31 9.72 -16.73
CA PHE A 78 10.65 10.53 -15.71
C PHE A 78 9.14 10.26 -15.62
N ALA A 79 8.45 10.20 -16.76
CA ALA A 79 7.02 9.93 -16.81
C ALA A 79 6.67 8.52 -16.30
N ILE A 80 7.43 7.52 -16.75
CA ILE A 80 7.28 6.12 -16.30
C ILE A 80 7.51 6.02 -14.80
N PHE A 81 8.57 6.66 -14.30
CA PHE A 81 8.87 6.65 -12.88
C PHE A 81 7.75 7.29 -12.06
N SER A 82 7.31 8.49 -12.47
CA SER A 82 6.29 9.24 -11.76
C SER A 82 4.99 8.46 -11.65
N TYR A 83 4.58 7.79 -12.74
CA TYR A 83 3.31 7.07 -12.83
C TYR A 83 3.36 5.66 -12.21
N TYR A 84 4.43 4.90 -12.41
CA TYR A 84 4.50 3.48 -12.01
C TYR A 84 5.40 3.21 -10.79
N LEU A 85 6.48 3.98 -10.62
CA LEU A 85 7.61 3.57 -9.77
C LEU A 85 7.84 4.48 -8.55
N SER A 86 7.12 5.59 -8.43
CA SER A 86 7.32 6.61 -7.40
C SER A 86 6.97 6.19 -5.97
N SER A 87 6.32 5.03 -5.78
CA SER A 87 5.98 4.52 -4.45
C SER A 87 7.23 4.23 -3.62
N PRO A 88 7.31 4.68 -2.34
CA PRO A 88 8.45 4.39 -1.46
C PRO A 88 8.62 2.89 -1.18
N ILE A 89 7.54 2.11 -1.27
CA ILE A 89 7.57 0.65 -1.09
C ILE A 89 8.42 -0.02 -2.19
N ASN A 90 8.52 0.61 -3.36
CA ASN A 90 9.30 0.09 -4.47
C ASN A 90 10.81 0.06 -4.18
N LEU A 91 11.30 0.81 -3.18
CA LEU A 91 12.71 0.73 -2.78
C LEU A 91 13.10 -0.67 -2.27
N LEU A 92 12.13 -1.47 -1.78
CA LEU A 92 12.37 -2.84 -1.35
C LEU A 92 12.79 -3.76 -2.50
N VAL A 93 12.60 -3.35 -3.76
CA VAL A 93 13.00 -4.12 -4.95
C VAL A 93 14.48 -4.51 -4.94
N ILE A 94 15.34 -3.72 -4.27
CA ILE A 94 16.78 -3.99 -4.18
C ILE A 94 17.09 -5.34 -3.52
N PHE A 95 16.24 -5.80 -2.60
CA PHE A 95 16.44 -7.03 -1.83
C PHE A 95 16.06 -8.30 -2.62
N PHE A 96 15.44 -8.17 -3.78
CA PHE A 96 14.97 -9.31 -4.58
C PHE A 96 15.81 -9.46 -5.85
N SER A 97 16.25 -10.68 -6.19
CA SER A 97 16.85 -10.94 -7.50
C SER A 97 15.84 -10.66 -8.62
N LYS A 98 16.32 -10.44 -9.85
CA LYS A 98 15.45 -10.17 -11.01
C LYS A 98 14.48 -11.33 -11.26
N ASP A 99 14.92 -12.56 -11.02
CA ASP A 99 14.08 -13.77 -11.14
C ASP A 99 12.96 -13.82 -10.09
N ASN A 100 13.14 -13.14 -8.96
CA ASN A 100 12.20 -13.13 -7.83
C ASN A 100 11.33 -11.86 -7.77
N LEU A 101 11.24 -11.07 -8.85
CA LEU A 101 10.47 -9.83 -8.86
C LEU A 101 8.95 -10.04 -8.76
N ARG A 102 8.43 -11.20 -9.17
CA ARG A 102 7.03 -11.58 -8.92
C ARG A 102 6.75 -11.74 -7.42
N THR A 103 7.71 -12.31 -6.68
CA THR A 103 7.63 -12.40 -5.21
C THR A 103 7.64 -11.02 -4.56
N PHE A 104 8.51 -10.13 -5.04
CA PHE A 104 8.52 -8.73 -4.61
C PHE A 104 7.15 -8.07 -4.87
N PHE A 105 6.58 -8.25 -6.06
CA PHE A 105 5.28 -7.66 -6.43
C PHE A 105 4.18 -8.08 -5.45
N ASP A 106 4.04 -9.38 -5.20
CA ASP A 106 3.00 -9.91 -4.32
C ASP A 106 3.17 -9.43 -2.88
N ILE A 107 4.41 -9.41 -2.38
CA ILE A 107 4.74 -8.84 -1.05
C ILE A 107 4.41 -7.35 -1.00
N ALA A 108 4.72 -6.58 -2.04
CA ALA A 108 4.42 -5.16 -2.10
C ALA A 108 2.90 -4.90 -2.08
N VAL A 109 2.10 -5.70 -2.79
CA VAL A 109 0.63 -5.64 -2.70
C VAL A 109 0.17 -5.87 -1.26
N VAL A 110 0.65 -6.93 -0.60
CA VAL A 110 0.29 -7.25 0.79
C VAL A 110 0.63 -6.09 1.72
N ILE A 111 1.84 -5.52 1.62
CA ILE A 111 2.26 -4.37 2.41
C ILE A 111 1.30 -3.20 2.19
N LYS A 112 0.98 -2.85 0.94
CA LYS A 112 0.09 -1.73 0.63
C LYS A 112 -1.32 -1.90 1.21
N LEU A 113 -1.88 -3.12 1.13
CA LEU A 113 -3.20 -3.41 1.70
C LEU A 113 -3.19 -3.40 3.23
N VAL A 114 -2.12 -3.90 3.86
CA VAL A 114 -1.96 -3.81 5.33
C VAL A 114 -1.81 -2.35 5.77
N LEU A 115 -1.08 -1.53 5.00
CA LEU A 115 -0.99 -0.09 5.25
C LEU A 115 -2.34 0.61 5.08
N ALA A 116 -3.19 0.17 4.16
CA ALA A 116 -4.55 0.70 4.02
C ALA A 116 -5.42 0.40 5.27
N ALA A 117 -5.31 -0.80 5.83
CA ALA A 117 -5.98 -1.13 7.09
C ALA A 117 -5.41 -0.31 8.26
N LEU A 118 -4.08 -0.15 8.31
CA LEU A 118 -3.37 0.62 9.33
C LEU A 118 -3.79 2.10 9.31
N SER A 119 -3.78 2.73 8.14
CA SER A 119 -4.10 4.15 8.00
C SER A 119 -5.57 4.41 8.27
N CYS A 120 -6.47 3.56 7.78
CA CYS A 120 -7.91 3.68 8.00
C CYS A 120 -8.29 3.48 9.48
N SER A 121 -7.75 2.44 10.12
CA SER A 121 -7.95 2.22 11.56
C SER A 121 -7.39 3.35 12.41
N TYR A 122 -6.22 3.89 12.05
CA TYR A 122 -5.64 5.03 12.74
C TYR A 122 -6.49 6.30 12.58
N PHE A 123 -7.02 6.55 11.37
CA PHE A 123 -7.95 7.64 11.10
C PHE A 123 -9.21 7.50 11.96
N PHE A 124 -9.88 6.34 11.96
CA PHE A 124 -11.08 6.15 12.77
C PHE A 124 -10.82 6.28 14.27
N ALA A 125 -9.73 5.68 14.75
CA ALA A 125 -9.39 5.69 16.16
C ALA A 125 -9.00 7.10 16.66
N GLU A 126 -8.47 7.97 15.79
CA GLU A 126 -8.17 9.36 16.15
C GLU A 126 -9.40 10.27 16.01
N THR A 127 -10.08 10.23 14.87
CA THR A 127 -11.21 11.10 14.52
C THR A 127 -12.45 10.80 15.36
N PHE A 128 -12.72 9.53 15.67
CA PHE A 128 -13.93 9.10 16.38
C PHE A 128 -13.65 8.61 17.81
N LYS A 129 -12.51 8.99 18.40
CA LYS A 129 -12.03 8.54 19.72
C LYS A 129 -13.06 8.63 20.86
N GLU A 130 -13.91 9.66 20.86
CA GLU A 130 -14.95 9.86 21.87
C GLU A 130 -16.23 9.05 21.58
N LYS A 131 -16.48 8.70 20.31
CA LYS A 131 -17.64 7.90 19.90
C LYS A 131 -17.41 6.40 20.15
N ILE A 132 -16.17 5.92 20.17
CA ILE A 132 -15.78 4.52 20.39
C ILE A 132 -15.79 4.19 21.90
N ASN A 133 -16.98 4.19 22.48
CA ASN A 133 -17.21 4.03 23.92
C ASN A 133 -17.71 2.65 24.34
N SER A 134 -17.98 1.74 23.39
CA SER A 134 -18.41 0.37 23.67
C SER A 134 -17.54 -0.66 22.97
N ASN A 135 -17.55 -1.91 23.46
CA ASN A 135 -16.84 -3.03 22.85
C ASN A 135 -17.36 -3.32 21.43
N LEU A 136 -18.66 -3.13 21.20
CA LEU A 136 -19.25 -3.29 19.86
C LEU A 136 -18.64 -2.30 18.87
N LYS A 137 -18.59 -1.00 19.20
CA LYS A 137 -18.01 0.02 18.32
C LYS A 137 -16.50 -0.17 18.12
N TYR A 138 -15.81 -0.67 19.14
CA TYR A 138 -14.41 -1.05 19.04
C TYR A 138 -14.22 -2.16 17.99
N ALA A 139 -14.99 -3.24 18.08
CA ALA A 139 -14.96 -4.32 17.10
C ALA A 139 -15.36 -3.85 15.70
N MET A 140 -16.43 -3.05 15.57
CA MET A 140 -16.85 -2.47 14.30
C MET A 140 -15.77 -1.60 13.66
N THR A 141 -15.02 -0.83 14.45
CA THR A 141 -13.90 -0.02 13.92
C THR A 141 -12.84 -0.91 13.29
N ILE A 142 -12.52 -2.03 13.93
CA ILE A 142 -11.56 -3.02 13.39
C ILE A 142 -12.10 -3.63 12.10
N VAL A 143 -13.33 -4.13 12.12
CA VAL A 143 -13.98 -4.77 10.96
C VAL A 143 -14.04 -3.80 9.78
N LEU A 144 -14.49 -2.56 9.98
CA LEU A 144 -14.56 -1.55 8.92
C LEU A 144 -13.19 -1.22 8.32
N SER A 145 -12.13 -1.20 9.14
CA SER A 145 -10.77 -0.94 8.67
C SER A 145 -10.24 -2.10 7.82
N VAL A 146 -10.52 -3.34 8.23
CA VAL A 146 -10.18 -4.55 7.47
C VAL A 146 -10.99 -4.60 6.17
N SER A 147 -12.29 -4.33 6.22
CA SER A 147 -13.17 -4.26 5.05
C SER A 147 -12.77 -3.17 4.07
N TYR A 148 -12.31 -2.01 4.56
CA TYR A 148 -11.76 -0.95 3.70
C TYR A 148 -10.54 -1.46 2.92
N ALA A 149 -9.60 -2.11 3.60
CA ALA A 149 -8.41 -2.65 2.97
C ALA A 149 -8.71 -3.78 1.97
N LEU A 150 -9.64 -4.67 2.30
CA LEU A 150 -9.97 -5.86 1.52
C LEU A 150 -11.21 -5.69 0.64
N CYS A 151 -11.66 -4.45 0.40
CA CYS A 151 -12.81 -4.22 -0.47
C CYS A 151 -12.48 -4.64 -1.91
N GLN A 152 -13.51 -5.02 -2.68
CA GLN A 152 -13.37 -5.54 -4.04
C GLN A 152 -12.50 -4.64 -4.93
N TYR A 153 -12.66 -3.31 -4.82
CA TYR A 153 -11.86 -2.36 -5.59
C TYR A 153 -10.36 -2.54 -5.36
N ASN A 154 -9.91 -2.63 -4.11
CA ASN A 154 -8.49 -2.76 -3.79
C ASN A 154 -7.92 -4.11 -4.26
N ILE A 155 -8.70 -5.19 -4.13
CA ILE A 155 -8.30 -6.51 -4.61
C ILE A 155 -8.20 -6.50 -6.14
N ALA A 156 -9.17 -5.90 -6.84
CA ALA A 156 -9.13 -5.78 -8.29
C ALA A 156 -7.96 -4.91 -8.78
N GLN A 157 -7.61 -3.84 -8.05
CA GLN A 157 -6.47 -2.98 -8.36
C GLN A 157 -5.12 -3.55 -7.87
N SER A 158 -5.06 -4.75 -7.30
CA SER A 158 -3.78 -5.38 -6.93
C SER A 158 -2.86 -5.60 -8.13
N SER A 159 -3.42 -5.88 -9.31
CA SER A 159 -2.68 -5.94 -10.57
C SER A 159 -2.17 -4.56 -11.02
N ASN A 160 -2.84 -3.48 -10.62
CA ASN A 160 -2.43 -2.10 -10.86
C ASN A 160 -1.92 -1.44 -9.57
N ILE A 161 -0.81 -1.99 -9.07
CA ILE A 161 -0.25 -1.73 -7.73
C ILE A 161 0.00 -0.25 -7.40
N MET A 162 0.20 0.63 -8.39
CA MET A 162 0.39 2.07 -8.17
C MET A 162 -0.85 2.76 -7.59
N TRP A 163 -2.06 2.29 -7.91
CA TRP A 163 -3.29 2.88 -7.37
C TRP A 163 -3.46 2.62 -5.88
N LEU A 164 -2.87 1.54 -5.36
CA LEU A 164 -2.93 1.21 -3.94
C LEU A 164 -2.18 2.22 -3.07
N ASP A 165 -1.28 3.04 -3.64
CA ASP A 165 -0.66 4.15 -2.92
C ASP A 165 -1.71 5.19 -2.50
N GLY A 166 -2.63 5.52 -3.39
CA GLY A 166 -3.76 6.41 -3.08
C GLY A 166 -4.67 5.82 -1.98
N VAL A 167 -4.88 4.51 -1.99
CA VAL A 167 -5.73 3.81 -1.02
C VAL A 167 -5.17 3.95 0.39
N TYR A 168 -3.90 3.64 0.65
CA TYR A 168 -3.39 3.76 2.01
C TYR A 168 -3.13 5.21 2.42
N MET A 169 -2.87 6.12 1.47
CA MET A 169 -2.64 7.55 1.77
C MET A 169 -3.93 8.30 2.09
N LEU A 170 -5.07 7.92 1.50
CA LEU A 170 -6.34 8.63 1.63
C LEU A 170 -6.76 8.85 3.10
N PRO A 171 -6.78 7.83 3.98
CA PRO A 171 -7.14 8.05 5.39
C PRO A 171 -6.19 9.00 6.13
N LEU A 172 -4.90 9.03 5.76
CA LEU A 172 -3.93 9.94 6.36
C LEU A 172 -4.18 11.38 5.92
N MET A 173 -4.50 11.59 4.64
CA MET A 173 -4.87 12.91 4.12
C MET A 173 -6.16 13.41 4.77
N LEU A 174 -7.18 12.55 4.89
CA LEU A 174 -8.42 12.88 5.60
C LEU A 174 -8.17 13.22 7.06
N LEU A 175 -7.27 12.51 7.73
CA LEU A 175 -6.90 12.82 9.11
C LEU A 175 -6.26 14.20 9.22
N PHE A 176 -5.34 14.52 8.30
CA PHE A 176 -4.68 15.81 8.27
C PHE A 176 -5.68 16.95 8.06
N ILE A 177 -6.57 16.82 7.08
CA ILE A 177 -7.65 17.79 6.82
C ILE A 177 -8.56 17.92 8.04
N HIS A 178 -8.95 16.80 8.65
CA HIS A 178 -9.79 16.82 9.85
C HIS A 178 -9.13 17.63 10.99
N LYS A 179 -7.83 17.43 11.23
CA LYS A 179 -7.07 18.20 12.23
C LYS A 179 -6.99 19.69 11.94
N ILE A 180 -6.89 20.07 10.65
CA ILE A 180 -6.94 21.48 10.25
C ILE A 180 -8.31 22.09 10.59
N VAL A 181 -9.39 21.39 10.22
CA VAL A 181 -10.77 21.88 10.41
C VAL A 181 -11.11 22.08 11.89
N ILE A 182 -10.65 21.18 12.77
CA ILE A 182 -10.90 21.30 14.23
C ILE A 182 -9.87 22.19 14.94
N GLY A 183 -8.91 22.79 14.22
CA GLY A 183 -7.92 23.71 14.79
C GLY A 183 -6.79 23.04 15.58
N GLU A 184 -6.60 21.72 15.45
CA GLU A 184 -5.53 20.95 16.12
C GLU A 184 -4.23 20.86 15.28
N SER A 185 -4.20 21.46 14.09
CA SER A 185 -3.02 21.47 13.22
C SER A 185 -1.94 22.44 13.70
N LYS A 186 -0.69 21.94 13.80
CA LYS A 186 0.49 22.79 14.05
C LYS A 186 1.00 23.34 12.71
N GLY A 187 0.62 24.57 12.37
CA GLY A 187 1.22 25.35 11.28
C GLY A 187 0.35 25.57 10.03
N TRP A 188 -0.73 24.81 9.84
CA TRP A 188 -1.62 24.93 8.67
C TRP A 188 -3.01 25.34 9.14
N LYS A 189 -3.47 26.53 8.78
CA LYS A 189 -4.81 27.03 9.12
C LYS A 189 -5.61 27.27 7.85
N LEU A 190 -6.93 27.10 7.92
CA LEU A 190 -7.80 27.57 6.84
C LEU A 190 -7.63 29.08 6.71
N ALA A 191 -7.53 29.57 5.47
CA ALA A 191 -7.57 30.99 5.20
C ALA A 191 -8.86 31.56 5.81
N LYS A 192 -8.71 32.63 6.59
CA LYS A 192 -9.83 33.33 7.21
C LYS A 192 -10.52 34.24 6.19
#